data_AF-A0A2X4WIV4-F1
#
_entry.id   AF-A0A2X4WIV4-F1
#
_cell.length_a   1.000
_cell.length_b   1.000
_cell.length_c   1.000
_cell.angle_alpha   90.00
_cell.angle_beta   90.00
_cell.angle_gamma   90.00
#
_symmetry.space_group_name_H-M   'P 1'
#
loop_
_entity.id
_entity.type
_entity.pdbx_description
1 polymer ?
#
loop_
_entity_poly.entity_id
_entity_poly.type
_entity_poly.pdbx_seq_one_letter_code
_entity_poly.pdbx_strand_id
1 'polypeptide(L)'
;MNEHNITNTSLALSMLLVVIAILISHKEKLTLEKDILWSVGRAVIQLIIVGYVLKYIFGVNHAALTLLMVLFICFNAAWNAQKRSKYIDKAFLSSFIAITVGAGLTLAVLVLTGSIEFAPMQVIPVAGMVAGNAMVAGRTVL
;
A
#
# COMPACT_ATOMS: atom_id res chain seq x y z
N MET A 1 5.86 -32.37 -22.58
CA MET A 1 5.28 -31.08 -22.14
C MET A 1 3.96 -31.43 -21.47
N ASN A 2 3.95 -31.47 -20.13
CA ASN A 2 2.76 -31.86 -19.38
C ASN A 2 1.94 -30.59 -19.12
N GLU A 3 0.81 -30.48 -19.79
CA GLU A 3 -0.20 -29.43 -19.57
C GLU A 3 -0.60 -29.44 -18.08
N HIS A 4 -0.31 -28.35 -17.36
CA HIS A 4 -0.86 -28.12 -16.02
C HIS A 4 -2.36 -27.87 -16.15
N ASN A 5 -3.14 -28.95 -16.09
CA ASN A 5 -4.59 -28.88 -15.94
C ASN A 5 -4.91 -28.14 -14.64
N ILE A 6 -5.37 -26.90 -14.75
CA ILE A 6 -6.18 -26.29 -13.69
C ILE A 6 -7.44 -27.17 -13.61
N THR A 7 -7.40 -28.19 -12.75
CA THR A 7 -8.51 -29.14 -12.64
C THR A 7 -9.76 -28.37 -12.20
N ASN A 8 -10.88 -28.58 -12.87
CA ASN A 8 -12.17 -27.94 -12.56
C ASN A 8 -12.55 -28.09 -11.07
N THR A 9 -12.04 -29.12 -10.39
CA THR A 9 -12.19 -29.31 -8.93
C THR A 9 -11.44 -28.27 -8.11
N SER A 10 -10.23 -27.84 -8.51
CA SER A 10 -9.49 -26.76 -7.85
C SER A 10 -10.22 -25.42 -7.98
N LEU A 11 -10.83 -25.18 -9.15
CA LEU A 11 -11.68 -24.00 -9.39
C LEU A 11 -12.97 -24.07 -8.57
N ALA A 12 -13.60 -25.25 -8.47
CA ALA A 12 -14.79 -25.44 -7.65
C ALA A 12 -14.50 -25.25 -6.15
N LEU A 13 -13.36 -25.76 -5.65
CA LEU A 13 -12.95 -25.59 -4.26
C LEU A 13 -12.64 -24.12 -3.92
N SER A 14 -11.95 -23.41 -4.80
CA SER A 14 -11.65 -21.98 -4.57
C SER A 14 -12.93 -21.14 -4.59
N MET A 15 -13.85 -21.41 -5.51
CA MET A 15 -15.17 -20.76 -5.55
C MET A 15 -16.00 -21.06 -4.30
N LEU A 16 -15.94 -22.29 -3.77
CA LEU A 16 -16.61 -22.67 -2.52
C LEU A 16 -16.08 -21.85 -1.32
N LEU A 17 -14.76 -21.68 -1.21
CA LEU A 17 -14.15 -20.84 -0.17
C LEU A 17 -14.63 -19.38 -0.25
N VAL A 18 -14.74 -18.84 -1.46
CA VAL A 18 -15.24 -17.47 -1.69
C VAL A 18 -16.70 -17.34 -1.25
N VAL A 19 -17.56 -18.31 -1.58
CA VAL A 19 -18.98 -18.32 -1.16
C VAL A 19 -19.11 -18.36 0.37
N ILE A 20 -18.31 -19.19 1.04
CA ILE A 20 -18.29 -19.27 2.52
C ILE A 20 -17.87 -17.92 3.12
N ALA A 21 -16.84 -17.26 2.57
CA ALA A 21 -16.40 -15.95 3.04
C ALA A 21 -17.50 -14.87 2.89
N ILE A 22 -18.24 -14.88 1.78
CA ILE A 22 -19.36 -13.95 1.54
C ILE A 22 -20.50 -14.20 2.54
N LEU A 23 -20.87 -15.46 2.80
CA LEU A 23 -21.93 -15.81 3.75
C LEU A 23 -21.60 -15.36 5.19
N ILE A 24 -20.33 -15.49 5.59
CA ILE A 24 -19.85 -14.97 6.88
C ILE A 24 -19.89 -13.45 6.89
N SER A 25 -19.42 -12.80 5.83
CA SER A 25 -19.40 -11.33 5.72
C SER A 25 -20.81 -10.71 5.74
N HIS A 26 -21.82 -11.39 5.19
CA HIS A 26 -23.20 -10.90 5.18
C HIS A 26 -23.89 -11.05 6.54
N LYS A 27 -23.47 -12.02 7.36
CA LYS A 27 -24.00 -12.24 8.71
C LYS A 27 -23.63 -11.14 9.70
N GLU A 28 -22.53 -10.43 9.44
CA GLU A 28 -22.02 -9.37 10.32
C GLU A 28 -22.86 -8.08 10.29
N LYS A 29 -23.85 -7.91 9.40
CA LYS A 29 -24.85 -6.79 9.33
C LYS A 29 -24.46 -5.54 10.15
N LEU A 30 -23.37 -4.91 9.75
CA LEU A 30 -22.81 -3.79 10.47
C LEU A 30 -23.59 -2.53 10.08
N THR A 31 -24.17 -1.85 11.06
CA THR A 31 -24.76 -0.49 10.96
C THR A 31 -23.68 0.57 10.67
N LEU A 32 -22.81 0.32 9.69
CA LEU A 32 -21.66 1.14 9.28
C LEU A 32 -21.82 1.73 7.88
N GLU A 33 -22.97 1.53 7.24
CA GLU A 33 -23.18 1.92 5.84
C GLU A 33 -22.85 3.40 5.58
N LYS A 34 -23.22 4.28 6.52
CA LYS A 34 -22.90 5.72 6.47
C LYS A 34 -21.42 6.02 6.72
N ASP A 35 -20.79 5.34 7.67
CA ASP A 35 -19.36 5.55 8.00
C ASP A 35 -18.46 5.05 6.88
N ILE A 36 -18.83 3.93 6.24
CA ILE A 36 -18.16 3.40 5.06
C ILE A 36 -18.34 4.36 3.89
N LEU A 37 -19.56 4.86 3.64
CA LEU A 37 -19.81 5.78 2.54
C LEU A 37 -19.00 7.08 2.70
N TRP A 38 -18.90 7.61 3.92
CA TRP A 38 -18.09 8.79 4.22
C TRP A 38 -16.58 8.51 4.07
N SER A 39 -16.11 7.36 4.57
CA SER A 39 -14.71 6.92 4.45
C SER A 39 -14.29 6.74 2.99
N VAL A 40 -15.13 6.06 2.19
CA VAL A 40 -14.92 5.83 0.76
C VAL A 40 -14.96 7.16 0.01
N GLY A 41 -15.94 8.03 0.29
CA GLY A 41 -16.01 9.36 -0.33
C GLY A 41 -14.73 10.18 -0.10
N ARG A 42 -14.22 10.21 1.13
CA ARG A 42 -12.95 10.88 1.46
C ARG A 42 -11.76 10.24 0.73
N ALA A 43 -11.71 8.91 0.64
CA ALA A 43 -10.65 8.18 -0.04
C ALA A 43 -10.65 8.42 -1.56
N VAL A 44 -11.83 8.49 -2.19
CA VAL A 44 -11.97 8.82 -3.62
C VAL A 44 -11.47 10.23 -3.89
N ILE A 45 -11.90 11.22 -3.09
CA ILE A 45 -11.43 12.61 -3.23
C ILE A 45 -9.90 12.66 -3.06
N GLN A 46 -9.35 11.96 -2.06
CA GLN A 46 -7.91 11.87 -1.85
C GLN A 46 -7.20 11.28 -3.08
N LEU A 47 -7.69 10.16 -3.63
CA LEU A 47 -7.08 9.51 -4.80
C LEU A 47 -7.11 10.41 -6.04
N ILE A 48 -8.20 11.15 -6.26
CA ILE A 48 -8.29 12.12 -7.35
C ILE A 48 -7.22 13.21 -7.18
N ILE A 49 -7.11 13.81 -6.00
CA ILE A 49 -6.11 14.86 -5.71
C ILE A 49 -4.69 14.32 -5.92
N VAL A 50 -4.37 13.17 -5.35
CA VAL A 50 -3.05 12.53 -5.48
C VAL A 50 -2.76 12.20 -6.95
N GLY A 51 -3.75 11.72 -7.71
CA GLY A 51 -3.62 11.46 -9.14
C GLY A 51 -3.26 12.70 -9.96
N TYR A 52 -3.88 13.85 -9.67
CA TYR A 52 -3.53 15.12 -10.30
C TYR A 52 -2.10 15.58 -9.96
N VAL A 53 -1.71 15.46 -8.69
CA VAL A 53 -0.34 15.79 -8.25
C VAL A 53 0.68 14.90 -8.95
N LEU A 54 0.43 13.58 -9.02
CA LEU A 54 1.30 12.64 -9.71
C LEU A 54 1.45 12.96 -11.20
N LYS A 55 0.35 13.31 -11.89
CA LYS A 55 0.40 13.73 -13.30
C LYS A 55 1.37 14.90 -13.52
N TYR A 56 1.36 15.88 -12.62
CA TYR A 56 2.29 17.01 -12.69
C TYR A 56 3.73 16.57 -12.42
N ILE A 57 3.96 15.79 -11.38
CA ILE A 57 5.30 15.31 -11.00
C ILE A 57 5.93 14.44 -12.09
N PHE A 58 5.13 13.61 -12.75
CA PHE A 58 5.57 12.79 -13.87
C PHE A 58 5.99 13.63 -15.07
N GLY A 59 5.36 14.78 -15.30
CA GLY A 59 5.72 15.70 -16.39
C GLY A 59 7.00 16.50 -16.15
N VAL A 60 7.32 16.83 -14.89
CA VAL A 60 8.54 17.58 -14.55
C VAL A 60 9.80 16.70 -14.55
N ASN A 61 9.63 15.39 -14.32
CA ASN A 61 10.73 14.39 -14.32
C ASN A 61 11.99 14.84 -13.55
N HIS A 62 11.81 15.33 -12.32
CA HIS A 62 12.91 15.74 -11.45
C HIS A 62 13.15 14.75 -10.31
N ALA A 63 14.41 14.36 -10.15
CA ALA A 63 14.87 13.45 -9.10
C ALA A 63 14.54 13.98 -7.70
N ALA A 64 14.70 15.27 -7.45
CA ALA A 64 14.38 15.90 -6.17
C ALA A 64 12.87 15.81 -5.83
N LEU A 65 11.99 16.05 -6.81
CA LEU A 65 10.54 15.92 -6.62
C LEU A 65 10.12 14.47 -6.38
N THR A 66 10.77 13.54 -7.06
CA THR A 66 10.55 12.09 -6.87
C THR A 66 10.91 11.68 -5.45
N LEU A 67 12.09 12.08 -4.97
CA LEU A 67 12.57 11.75 -3.63
C LEU A 67 11.72 12.41 -2.54
N LEU A 68 11.25 13.64 -2.76
CA LEU A 68 10.30 14.32 -1.89
C LEU A 68 8.97 13.58 -1.81
N MET A 69 8.45 13.08 -2.94
CA MET A 69 7.24 12.24 -2.97
C MET A 69 7.43 10.93 -2.21
N VAL A 70 8.57 10.25 -2.40
CA VAL A 70 8.90 9.02 -1.66
C VAL A 70 8.93 9.29 -0.15
N LEU A 71 9.56 10.39 0.28
CA LEU A 71 9.55 10.79 1.69
C LEU A 71 8.14 11.10 2.20
N PHE A 72 7.32 11.79 1.41
CA PHE A 72 5.92 12.07 1.76
C PHE A 72 5.09 10.79 1.94
N ILE A 73 5.31 9.79 1.09
CA ILE A 73 4.71 8.46 1.21
C ILE A 73 5.17 7.76 2.50
N CYS A 74 6.48 7.71 2.77
CA CYS A 74 7.03 7.11 3.98
C CYS A 74 6.51 7.79 5.25
N PHE A 75 6.40 9.12 5.24
CA PHE A 75 5.82 9.90 6.33
C PHE A 75 4.34 9.54 6.56
N ASN A 76 3.53 9.51 5.50
CA ASN A 76 2.12 9.14 5.59
C ASN A 76 1.92 7.70 6.08
N ALA A 77 2.76 6.78 5.62
CA ALA A 77 2.75 5.38 6.04
C ALA A 77 3.10 5.25 7.53
N ALA A 78 4.15 5.92 7.99
CA ALA A 78 4.55 5.93 9.41
C ALA A 78 3.49 6.59 10.31
N TRP A 79 2.86 7.67 9.85
CA TRP A 79 1.78 8.33 10.56
C TRP A 79 0.54 7.44 10.68
N ASN A 80 0.18 6.72 9.61
CA ASN A 80 -0.90 5.74 9.66
C ASN A 80 -0.57 4.54 10.56
N ALA A 81 0.68 4.06 10.53
CA ALA A 81 1.15 2.99 11.41
C ALA A 81 1.01 3.41 12.89
N GLN A 82 1.48 4.62 13.24
CA GLN A 82 1.38 5.15 14.61
C GLN A 82 -0.06 5.24 15.09
N LYS A 83 -0.97 5.82 14.29
CA LYS A 83 -2.38 6.00 14.70
C LYS A 83 -3.09 4.69 15.05
N ARG A 84 -2.54 3.55 14.61
CA ARG A 84 -3.06 2.21 14.89
C ARG A 84 -2.30 1.46 15.99
N SER A 85 -1.10 1.89 16.38
CA SER A 85 -0.39 1.37 17.56
C SER A 85 -0.85 2.16 18.80
N LYS A 86 -1.62 1.49 19.67
CA LYS A 86 -2.17 2.10 20.90
C LYS A 86 -1.20 2.00 22.10
N TYR A 87 -0.07 1.32 21.97
CA TYR A 87 0.70 0.82 23.11
C TYR A 87 2.19 1.22 23.12
N ILE A 88 2.71 1.88 22.08
CA ILE A 88 4.14 2.23 22.01
C ILE A 88 4.37 3.74 21.96
N ASP A 89 5.03 4.24 23.01
CA ASP A 89 5.59 5.59 23.01
C ASP A 89 6.65 5.72 21.89
N LYS A 90 6.55 6.80 21.11
CA LYS A 90 7.39 7.07 19.92
C LYS A 90 7.21 6.09 18.74
N ALA A 91 6.07 5.40 18.64
CA ALA A 91 5.75 4.52 17.51
C ALA A 91 5.92 5.16 16.12
N PHE A 92 5.73 6.49 15.99
CA PHE A 92 5.99 7.22 14.75
C PHE A 92 7.44 7.16 14.31
N LEU A 93 8.39 7.48 15.19
CA LEU A 93 9.80 7.57 14.80
C LEU A 93 10.36 6.18 14.47
N SER A 94 9.97 5.17 15.25
CA SER A 94 10.32 3.77 14.97
C SER A 94 9.75 3.32 13.62
N SER A 95 8.46 3.55 13.38
CA SER A 95 7.82 3.21 12.10
C SER A 95 8.42 3.98 10.93
N PHE A 96 8.75 5.25 11.11
CA PHE A 96 9.33 6.08 10.06
C PHE A 96 10.72 5.61 9.66
N ILE A 97 11.59 5.30 10.63
CA ILE A 97 12.91 4.75 10.34
C ILE A 97 12.77 3.38 9.66
N ALA A 98 11.93 2.48 10.18
CA ALA A 98 11.75 1.15 9.61
C ALA A 98 11.22 1.20 8.17
N ILE A 99 10.18 2.00 7.91
CA ILE A 99 9.58 2.16 6.58
C ILE A 99 10.57 2.83 5.62
N THR A 100 11.25 3.90 6.05
CA THR A 100 12.17 4.65 5.19
C THR A 100 13.40 3.82 4.84
N VAL A 101 13.98 3.10 5.80
CA VAL A 101 15.12 2.21 5.56
C VAL A 101 14.71 1.04 4.67
N GLY A 102 13.56 0.40 4.94
CA GLY A 102 13.05 -0.70 4.13
C GLY A 102 12.77 -0.25 2.69
N ALA A 103 11.99 0.80 2.50
CA ALA A 103 11.67 1.34 1.19
C ALA A 103 12.92 1.86 0.46
N GLY A 104 13.80 2.57 1.16
CA GLY A 104 15.05 3.09 0.60
C GLY A 104 15.99 1.98 0.14
N LEU A 105 16.18 0.93 0.95
CA LEU A 105 17.01 -0.21 0.60
C LEU A 105 16.43 -0.98 -0.59
N THR A 106 15.11 -1.25 -0.58
CA THR A 106 14.45 -1.92 -1.71
C THR A 106 14.61 -1.11 -3.00
N LEU A 107 14.30 0.19 -2.98
CA LEU A 107 14.45 1.06 -4.16
C LEU A 107 15.90 1.14 -4.63
N ALA A 108 16.87 1.26 -3.71
CA ALA A 108 18.29 1.30 -4.05
C ALA A 108 18.70 0.01 -4.79
N VAL A 109 18.30 -1.16 -4.28
CA VAL A 109 18.59 -2.44 -4.95
C VAL A 109 17.93 -2.50 -6.33
N LEU A 110 16.66 -2.14 -6.48
CA LEU A 110 15.98 -2.20 -7.78
C LEU A 110 16.59 -1.24 -8.81
N VAL A 111 17.03 -0.06 -8.39
CA VAL A 111 17.65 0.92 -9.28
C VAL A 111 19.08 0.50 -9.64
N LEU A 112 19.89 0.05 -8.68
CA LEU A 112 21.27 -0.38 -8.91
C LEU A 112 21.36 -1.64 -9.77
N THR A 113 20.37 -2.53 -9.66
CA THR A 113 20.27 -3.73 -10.52
C THR A 113 19.73 -3.42 -11.91
N GLY A 114 19.26 -2.20 -12.17
CA GLY A 114 18.62 -1.82 -13.42
C GLY A 114 17.24 -2.44 -13.63
N SER A 115 16.62 -3.00 -12.59
CA SER A 115 15.27 -3.54 -12.66
C SER A 115 14.20 -2.45 -12.81
N ILE A 116 14.47 -1.25 -12.29
CA ILE A 116 13.68 -0.03 -12.53
C ILE A 116 14.62 1.13 -12.82
N GLU A 117 14.20 2.03 -13.70
CA GLU A 117 14.85 3.32 -13.90
C GLU A 117 14.47 4.27 -12.77
N PHE A 118 15.37 5.21 -12.46
CA PHE A 118 15.09 6.28 -11.49
C PHE A 118 14.16 7.35 -12.08
N ALA A 119 12.98 6.92 -12.54
CA ALA A 119 11.94 7.75 -13.10
C ALA A 119 10.75 7.83 -12.10
N PRO A 120 10.11 9.00 -11.96
CA PRO A 120 8.98 9.19 -11.05
C PRO A 120 7.86 8.15 -11.24
N MET A 121 7.59 7.78 -12.49
CA MET A 121 6.52 6.84 -12.86
C MET A 121 6.78 5.40 -12.41
N GLN A 122 8.03 5.02 -12.12
CA GLN A 122 8.39 3.70 -11.60
C GLN A 122 8.69 3.74 -10.10
N VAL A 123 9.51 4.70 -9.66
CA VAL A 123 9.95 4.80 -8.27
C VAL A 123 8.78 5.10 -7.32
N ILE A 124 7.88 6.02 -7.67
CA ILE A 124 6.80 6.45 -6.75
C ILE A 124 5.79 5.32 -6.50
N PRO A 125 5.29 4.59 -7.51
CA PRO A 125 4.42 3.43 -7.28
C PRO A 125 5.10 2.32 -6.48
N VAL A 126 6.37 1.99 -6.79
CA VAL A 126 7.12 0.96 -6.05
C VAL A 126 7.32 1.37 -4.60
N ALA A 127 7.71 2.63 -4.35
CA ALA A 127 7.82 3.17 -3.01
C ALA A 127 6.50 3.08 -2.24
N GLY A 128 5.39 3.41 -2.90
CA GLY A 128 4.03 3.29 -2.35
C GLY A 128 3.69 1.87 -1.91
N MET A 129 3.97 0.88 -2.76
CA MET A 129 3.72 -0.53 -2.45
C MET A 129 4.58 -1.03 -1.28
N VAL A 130 5.88 -0.72 -1.29
CA VAL A 130 6.82 -1.16 -0.23
C VAL A 130 6.47 -0.51 1.10
N ALA A 131 6.25 0.81 1.12
CA ALA A 131 5.88 1.52 2.34
C ALA A 131 4.49 1.09 2.87
N GLY A 132 3.53 0.82 1.97
CA GLY A 132 2.22 0.29 2.33
C GLY A 132 2.29 -1.07 3.01
N ASN A 133 3.11 -1.98 2.48
CA ASN A 133 3.34 -3.30 3.08
C ASN A 133 4.03 -3.18 4.44
N ALA A 134 5.06 -2.33 4.55
CA ALA A 134 5.78 -2.09 5.79
C ALA A 134 4.88 -1.48 6.89
N MET A 135 3.94 -0.59 6.53
CA MET A 135 2.94 -0.05 7.46
C MET A 135 2.03 -1.13 8.04
N VAL A 136 1.56 -2.06 7.21
CA VAL A 136 0.70 -3.16 7.66
C VAL A 136 1.46 -4.10 8.59
N ALA A 137 2.71 -4.43 8.27
CA ALA A 137 3.57 -5.24 9.12
C ALA A 137 3.93 -4.55 10.44
N GLY A 138 4.26 -3.25 10.40
CA GLY A 138 4.58 -2.46 11.58
C GLY A 138 3.42 -2.39 12.58
N ARG A 139 2.18 -2.30 12.09
CA ARG A 139 0.97 -2.31 12.93
C ARG A 139 0.81 -3.59 13.77
N THR A 140 1.31 -4.73 13.30
CA THR A 140 1.16 -6.01 14.01
C THR A 140 2.28 -6.28 15.03
N VAL A 141 3.39 -5.56 14.94
CA VAL A 141 4.59 -5.77 15.77
C VAL A 141 4.76 -4.64 16.82
N LEU A 142 4.16 -3.47 16.57
CA LEU A 142 4.16 -2.29 17.45
C LEU A 142 2.76 -1.99 18.01
#